data_AF-A0A1A9LBK3-F1
#
_entry.id   AF-A0A1A9LBK3-F1
#
_cell.length_a   1.000
_cell.length_b   1.000
_cell.length_c   1.000
_cell.angle_alpha   90.00
_cell.angle_beta   90.00
_cell.angle_gamma   90.00
#
_symmetry.space_group_name_H-M   'P 1'
#
loop_
_entity.id
_entity.type
_entity.pdbx_description
1 polymer ?
#
loop_
_entity_poly.entity_id
_entity_poly.type
_entity_poly.pdbx_seq_one_letter_code
_entity_poly.pdbx_strand_id
1 'polypeptide(L)'
;MMDQDFALIIGINNYTPVENRGLRTLHGAINDANAFEKWVLDPKGGNIPEANCFKITSTETPLNPIQDQIDEAAVAILDEAVKNPEGCRRLYFYFAGHGLGVQFDEKNTALCLSKWSDTRRNTALSSSKYEDVLVRYGAFKEIIFLMDCCRNTKINVQPLQPTFDTSFSGDTVGATNVFTAYATLYQDQSFEVDVISNANPVDLTDVDSLTRAEKRGVFTKVLLEALQGGAADEQGIINADRLRDYLQQQIPPLANKHGYKQTPQIKHTFGANIPLFQLNVITGEVDCTIQIASSIKNEIELFSNKGLEKIFNPMDSETIAIKLLPGDYFIKEKDTSKVLLFKVLANGKDQNFKFL
;
A
#
# COMPACT_ATOMS: atom_id res chain seq x y z
N MET A 1 -3.90 -0.79 -23.64
CA MET A 1 -2.48 -1.16 -23.77
C MET A 1 -2.08 -1.80 -22.46
N MET A 2 -2.08 -3.14 -22.39
CA MET A 2 -1.87 -3.89 -21.15
C MET A 2 -0.40 -4.29 -20.94
N ASP A 3 0.43 -4.26 -21.99
CA ASP A 3 1.81 -4.77 -21.96
C ASP A 3 2.88 -3.72 -21.59
N GLN A 4 2.48 -2.59 -21.00
CA GLN A 4 3.36 -1.44 -20.77
C GLN A 4 3.61 -1.12 -19.29
N ASP A 5 3.09 -1.94 -18.37
CA ASP A 5 3.25 -1.76 -16.93
C ASP A 5 4.07 -2.90 -16.34
N PHE A 6 4.88 -2.58 -15.35
CA PHE A 6 5.83 -3.48 -14.70
C PHE A 6 5.81 -3.27 -13.19
N ALA A 7 6.13 -4.32 -12.43
CA ALA A 7 6.27 -4.23 -10.98
C ALA A 7 7.51 -4.97 -10.49
N LEU A 8 8.24 -4.35 -9.57
CA LEU A 8 9.24 -4.96 -8.72
C LEU A 8 8.75 -4.89 -7.27
N ILE A 9 8.41 -6.04 -6.70
CA ILE A 9 7.78 -6.17 -5.38
C ILE A 9 8.72 -6.92 -4.45
N ILE A 10 9.10 -6.31 -3.33
CA ILE A 10 10.09 -6.84 -2.39
C ILE A 10 9.45 -6.94 -1.00
N GLY A 11 9.45 -8.14 -0.41
CA GLY A 11 8.92 -8.38 0.93
C GLY A 11 9.89 -9.19 1.79
N ILE A 12 10.43 -8.59 2.86
CA ILE A 12 11.51 -9.21 3.64
C ILE A 12 11.09 -9.39 5.10
N ASN A 13 10.84 -10.65 5.47
CA ASN A 13 10.59 -11.08 6.85
C ASN A 13 11.87 -11.55 7.55
N ASN A 14 12.71 -12.29 6.83
CA ASN A 14 13.86 -13.00 7.40
C ASN A 14 15.13 -12.18 7.21
N TYR A 15 15.84 -11.94 8.31
CA TYR A 15 17.08 -11.19 8.36
C TYR A 15 18.15 -11.99 9.09
N THR A 16 19.37 -11.47 9.07
CA THR A 16 20.41 -11.93 9.99
C THR A 16 19.81 -11.87 11.40
N PRO A 17 19.86 -12.96 12.19
CA PRO A 17 19.21 -12.97 13.49
C PRO A 17 19.82 -11.96 14.48
N VAL A 18 19.05 -11.57 15.48
CA VAL A 18 19.45 -10.55 16.48
C VAL A 18 20.66 -10.98 17.32
N GLU A 19 20.80 -12.28 17.59
CA GLU A 19 21.97 -12.87 18.25
C GLU A 19 23.26 -12.68 17.44
N ASN A 20 23.13 -12.53 16.12
CA ASN A 20 24.21 -12.21 15.19
C ASN A 20 24.24 -10.71 14.84
N ARG A 21 23.70 -9.88 15.73
CA ARG A 21 23.59 -8.42 15.61
C ARG A 21 22.80 -7.95 14.39
N GLY A 22 21.85 -8.76 13.92
CA GLY A 22 20.96 -8.42 12.82
C GLY A 22 19.66 -7.76 13.27
N LEU A 23 18.57 -8.07 12.58
CA LEU A 23 17.26 -7.47 12.78
C LEU A 23 16.26 -8.51 13.26
N ARG A 24 15.23 -8.06 13.99
CA ARG A 24 14.11 -8.93 14.34
C ARG A 24 13.40 -9.42 13.08
N THR A 25 12.95 -10.67 13.10
CA THR A 25 12.05 -11.20 12.08
C THR A 25 10.76 -10.37 12.05
N LEU A 26 10.26 -10.11 10.85
CA LEU A 26 8.95 -9.50 10.61
C LEU A 26 7.94 -10.58 10.21
N HIS A 27 6.65 -10.28 10.32
CA HIS A 27 5.59 -11.25 10.03
C HIS A 27 4.57 -10.74 9.00
N GLY A 28 4.58 -9.44 8.70
CA GLY A 28 3.69 -8.76 7.77
C GLY A 28 4.32 -8.44 6.42
N ALA A 29 5.64 -8.31 6.29
CA ALA A 29 6.25 -7.81 5.05
C ALA A 29 6.05 -8.73 3.81
N ILE A 30 6.21 -10.05 3.95
CA ILE A 30 5.88 -10.99 2.85
C ILE A 30 4.39 -10.99 2.54
N ASN A 31 3.59 -10.89 3.59
CA ASN A 31 2.13 -10.84 3.58
C ASN A 31 1.62 -9.61 2.81
N ASP A 32 2.24 -8.46 3.06
CA ASP A 32 2.02 -7.19 2.38
C ASP A 32 2.44 -7.26 0.90
N ALA A 33 3.62 -7.83 0.60
CA ALA A 33 4.08 -8.05 -0.76
C ALA A 33 3.13 -8.96 -1.57
N ASN A 34 2.62 -10.03 -0.97
CA ASN A 34 1.64 -10.93 -1.60
C ASN A 34 0.30 -10.21 -1.85
N ALA A 35 -0.15 -9.37 -0.92
CA ALA A 35 -1.39 -8.62 -1.09
C ALA A 35 -1.27 -7.54 -2.18
N PHE A 36 -0.11 -6.90 -2.27
CA PHE A 36 0.20 -5.94 -3.33
C PHE A 36 0.35 -6.62 -4.70
N GLU A 37 1.03 -7.78 -4.78
CA GLU A 37 1.11 -8.61 -5.98
C GLU A 37 -0.29 -8.97 -6.50
N LYS A 38 -1.15 -9.48 -5.60
CA LYS A 38 -2.53 -9.81 -5.94
C LYS A 38 -3.27 -8.61 -6.54
N TRP A 39 -3.07 -7.41 -5.99
CA TRP A 39 -3.70 -6.20 -6.51
C TRP A 39 -3.11 -5.78 -7.87
N VAL A 40 -1.78 -5.85 -8.08
CA VAL A 40 -1.20 -5.46 -9.37
C VAL A 40 -1.59 -6.41 -10.49
N LEU A 41 -1.78 -7.70 -10.21
CA LEU A 41 -2.20 -8.71 -11.19
C LEU A 41 -3.72 -8.72 -11.43
N ASP A 42 -4.53 -8.15 -10.52
CA ASP A 42 -5.98 -8.13 -10.66
C ASP A 42 -6.38 -7.29 -11.89
N PRO A 43 -7.18 -7.83 -12.83
CA PRO A 43 -7.70 -7.07 -13.98
C PRO A 43 -8.54 -5.84 -13.60
N LYS A 44 -9.07 -5.80 -12.37
CA LYS A 44 -9.77 -4.65 -11.78
C LYS A 44 -8.86 -3.78 -10.91
N GLY A 45 -7.60 -4.17 -10.73
CA GLY A 45 -6.57 -3.47 -9.99
C GLY A 45 -5.51 -2.89 -10.91
N GLY A 46 -4.25 -3.30 -10.73
CA GLY A 46 -3.13 -2.84 -11.55
C GLY A 46 -3.15 -3.39 -12.98
N ASN A 47 -3.78 -4.55 -13.21
CA ASN A 47 -3.86 -5.24 -14.49
C ASN A 47 -2.49 -5.39 -15.21
N ILE A 48 -1.45 -5.67 -14.42
CA ILE A 48 -0.09 -5.93 -14.92
C ILE A 48 -0.04 -7.38 -15.45
N PRO A 49 0.52 -7.62 -16.64
CA PRO A 49 0.79 -8.98 -17.11
C PRO A 49 1.69 -9.73 -16.12
N GLU A 50 1.40 -10.99 -15.83
CA GLU A 50 2.17 -11.79 -14.88
C GLU A 50 3.68 -11.82 -15.21
N ALA A 51 4.03 -11.88 -16.50
CA ALA A 51 5.41 -11.83 -16.97
C ALA A 51 6.16 -10.52 -16.65
N ASN A 52 5.43 -9.43 -16.37
CA ASN A 52 5.99 -8.12 -16.02
C ASN A 52 6.01 -7.88 -14.50
N CYS A 53 5.60 -8.85 -13.69
CA CYS A 53 5.54 -8.76 -12.24
C CYS A 53 6.67 -9.59 -11.60
N PHE A 54 7.68 -8.90 -11.07
CA PHE A 54 8.84 -9.50 -10.42
C PHE A 54 8.68 -9.38 -8.91
N LYS A 55 8.38 -10.50 -8.24
CA LYS A 55 8.29 -10.56 -6.77
C LYS A 55 9.50 -11.26 -6.17
N ILE A 56 10.10 -10.63 -5.17
CA ILE A 56 11.23 -11.15 -4.40
C ILE A 56 10.88 -11.14 -2.91
N THR A 57 10.80 -12.32 -2.32
CA THR A 57 10.55 -12.49 -0.88
C THR A 57 11.74 -13.11 -0.18
N SER A 58 11.88 -12.83 1.11
CA SER A 58 12.98 -13.39 1.88
C SER A 58 12.91 -14.91 2.08
N THR A 59 14.07 -15.55 2.15
CA THR A 59 14.24 -16.96 2.55
C THR A 59 15.24 -17.06 3.68
N GLU A 60 15.12 -18.07 4.54
CA GLU A 60 16.03 -18.25 5.69
C GLU A 60 17.32 -18.98 5.31
N THR A 61 17.26 -19.96 4.40
CA THR A 61 18.40 -20.78 3.99
C THR A 61 18.40 -21.05 2.47
N PRO A 62 19.29 -20.42 1.69
CA PRO A 62 20.18 -19.34 2.10
C PRO A 62 19.41 -18.07 2.48
N LEU A 63 20.03 -17.23 3.31
CA LEU A 63 19.47 -15.96 3.73
C LEU A 63 19.52 -14.93 2.57
N ASN A 64 18.35 -14.63 2.02
CA ASN A 64 18.12 -13.81 0.83
C ASN A 64 16.86 -12.96 1.03
N PRO A 65 16.66 -11.84 0.28
CA PRO A 65 17.48 -11.40 -0.86
C PRO A 65 18.79 -10.69 -0.50
N ILE A 66 19.71 -10.67 -1.46
CA ILE A 66 20.86 -9.75 -1.55
C ILE A 66 20.67 -8.79 -2.73
N GLN A 67 21.54 -7.77 -2.83
CA GLN A 67 21.45 -6.74 -3.86
C GLN A 67 21.36 -7.34 -5.27
N ASP A 68 22.22 -8.30 -5.60
CA ASP A 68 22.29 -8.89 -6.95
C ASP A 68 20.93 -9.38 -7.45
N GLN A 69 20.10 -9.98 -6.57
CA GLN A 69 18.77 -10.46 -6.96
C GLN A 69 17.80 -9.30 -7.28
N ILE A 70 17.93 -8.17 -6.57
CA ILE A 70 17.13 -6.97 -6.83
C ILE A 70 17.59 -6.31 -8.13
N ASP A 71 18.91 -6.25 -8.35
CA ASP A 71 19.51 -5.66 -9.54
C ASP A 71 19.20 -6.49 -10.80
N GLU A 72 19.30 -7.82 -10.73
CA GLU A 72 18.92 -8.72 -11.82
C GLU A 72 17.45 -8.54 -12.23
N ALA A 73 16.54 -8.41 -11.26
CA ALA A 73 15.13 -8.16 -11.55
C ALA A 73 14.90 -6.77 -12.16
N ALA A 74 15.57 -5.74 -11.65
CA ALA A 74 15.48 -4.39 -12.21
C ALA A 74 16.05 -4.33 -13.64
N VAL A 75 17.18 -5.00 -13.91
CA VAL A 75 17.76 -5.11 -15.25
C VAL A 75 16.82 -5.86 -16.19
N ALA A 76 16.23 -6.98 -15.76
CA ALA A 76 15.27 -7.73 -16.58
C ALA A 76 14.04 -6.88 -16.97
N ILE A 77 13.51 -6.08 -16.03
CA ILE A 77 12.44 -5.12 -16.30
C ILE A 77 12.88 -4.08 -17.34
N LEU A 78 14.07 -3.51 -17.16
CA LEU A 78 14.59 -2.48 -18.06
C LEU A 78 14.85 -3.04 -19.47
N ASP A 79 15.45 -4.22 -19.58
CA ASP A 79 15.72 -4.90 -20.84
C ASP A 79 14.44 -5.22 -21.61
N GLU A 80 13.33 -5.52 -20.93
CA GLU A 80 12.03 -5.68 -21.57
C GLU A 80 11.42 -4.32 -21.95
N ALA A 81 11.46 -3.33 -21.05
CA ALA A 81 10.85 -2.03 -21.27
C ALA A 81 11.47 -1.27 -22.45
N VAL A 82 12.79 -1.37 -22.65
CA VAL A 82 13.48 -0.71 -23.77
C VAL A 82 13.15 -1.31 -25.14
N LYS A 83 12.53 -2.49 -25.20
CA LYS A 83 12.02 -3.06 -26.47
C LYS A 83 10.85 -2.26 -27.02
N ASN A 84 10.19 -1.45 -26.19
CA ASN A 84 9.12 -0.56 -26.60
C ASN A 84 9.68 0.84 -26.95
N PRO A 85 9.76 1.22 -28.24
CA PRO A 85 10.36 2.48 -28.66
C PRO A 85 9.54 3.72 -28.23
N GLU A 86 8.25 3.56 -27.91
CA GLU A 86 7.39 4.66 -27.42
C GLU A 86 7.48 4.85 -25.90
N GLY A 87 8.31 4.03 -25.23
CA GLY A 87 8.39 3.93 -23.79
C GLY A 87 7.22 3.17 -23.18
N CYS A 88 7.47 2.56 -22.03
CA CYS A 88 6.46 1.93 -21.22
C CYS A 88 5.71 2.98 -20.37
N ARG A 89 4.53 2.60 -19.88
CA ARG A 89 3.67 3.50 -19.13
C ARG A 89 4.17 3.61 -17.69
N ARG A 90 4.22 2.51 -16.95
CA ARG A 90 4.47 2.56 -15.51
C ARG A 90 5.37 1.46 -14.96
N LEU A 91 6.21 1.84 -14.00
CA LEU A 91 6.89 0.91 -13.09
C LEU A 91 6.41 1.11 -11.65
N TYR A 92 6.04 0.03 -10.97
CA TYR A 92 5.87 0.01 -9.51
C TYR A 92 7.14 -0.53 -8.86
N PHE A 93 7.71 0.21 -7.92
CA PHE A 93 8.73 -0.28 -7.00
C PHE A 93 8.11 -0.34 -5.61
N TYR A 94 7.89 -1.55 -5.11
CA TYR A 94 7.28 -1.79 -3.81
C TYR A 94 8.26 -2.49 -2.88
N PHE A 95 8.45 -1.95 -1.67
CA PHE A 95 9.28 -2.54 -0.63
C PHE A 95 8.53 -2.59 0.70
N ALA A 96 8.50 -3.77 1.32
CA ALA A 96 8.08 -3.98 2.70
C ALA A 96 9.18 -4.68 3.49
N GLY A 97 9.55 -4.11 4.65
CA GLY A 97 10.61 -4.65 5.48
C GLY A 97 11.18 -3.66 6.50
N HIS A 98 12.38 -3.95 6.99
CA HIS A 98 13.13 -2.98 7.80
C HIS A 98 13.73 -1.90 6.92
N GLY A 99 13.70 -0.67 7.45
CA GLY A 99 14.28 0.49 6.81
C GLY A 99 14.93 1.39 7.84
N LEU A 100 15.90 2.19 7.41
CA LEU A 100 16.62 3.14 8.25
C LEU A 100 16.68 4.50 7.56
N GLY A 101 16.58 5.56 8.35
CA GLY A 101 16.86 6.91 7.88
C GLY A 101 18.35 7.08 7.60
N VAL A 102 18.69 7.65 6.45
CA VAL A 102 20.07 7.99 6.08
C VAL A 102 20.41 9.36 6.66
N GLN A 103 21.57 9.47 7.32
CA GLN A 103 21.94 10.66 8.06
C GLN A 103 21.95 11.90 7.15
N PHE A 104 21.17 12.92 7.54
CA PHE A 104 21.00 14.20 6.84
C PHE A 104 20.41 14.09 5.42
N ASP A 105 19.83 12.96 5.05
CA ASP A 105 19.20 12.76 3.74
C ASP A 105 17.74 12.31 3.89
N GLU A 106 16.85 13.29 3.95
CA GLU A 106 15.40 13.05 4.08
C GLU A 106 14.76 12.47 2.81
N LYS A 107 15.49 12.37 1.69
CA LYS A 107 14.99 11.76 0.46
C LYS A 107 15.44 10.31 0.32
N ASN A 108 16.36 9.87 1.18
CA ASN A 108 16.92 8.53 1.11
C ASN A 108 16.51 7.71 2.33
N THR A 109 16.16 6.46 2.05
CA THR A 109 15.88 5.43 3.04
C THR A 109 16.76 4.25 2.69
N ALA A 110 17.49 3.75 3.69
CA ALA A 110 18.24 2.51 3.55
C ALA A 110 17.26 1.34 3.71
N LEU A 111 16.96 0.65 2.62
CA LEU A 111 16.08 -0.52 2.55
C LEU A 111 16.88 -1.76 2.96
N CYS A 112 16.71 -2.25 4.19
CA CYS A 112 17.52 -3.34 4.72
C CYS A 112 17.23 -4.65 3.97
N LEU A 113 18.29 -5.28 3.45
CA LEU A 113 18.21 -6.62 2.88
C LEU A 113 18.46 -7.69 3.95
N SER A 114 18.20 -8.96 3.63
CA SER A 114 18.24 -10.04 4.62
C SER A 114 19.60 -10.19 5.31
N LYS A 115 20.71 -9.90 4.61
CA LYS A 115 22.06 -9.96 5.20
C LYS A 115 22.45 -8.73 6.03
N TRP A 116 21.53 -7.80 6.27
CA TRP A 116 21.80 -6.62 7.09
C TRP A 116 22.09 -7.01 8.54
N SER A 117 23.14 -6.41 9.09
CA SER A 117 23.47 -6.47 10.51
C SER A 117 24.23 -5.21 10.93
N ASP A 118 24.38 -5.01 12.23
CA ASP A 118 25.18 -3.90 12.78
C ASP A 118 26.65 -3.93 12.31
N THR A 119 27.17 -5.09 11.88
CA THR A 119 28.52 -5.22 11.28
C THR A 119 28.52 -5.16 9.76
N ARG A 120 27.35 -5.30 9.12
CA ARG A 120 27.14 -5.25 7.66
C ARG A 120 26.12 -4.18 7.27
N ARG A 121 26.22 -3.00 7.89
CA ARG A 121 25.22 -1.91 7.75
C ARG A 121 25.02 -1.42 6.33
N ASN A 122 26.06 -1.52 5.50
CA ASN A 122 26.09 -1.09 4.11
C ASN A 122 25.57 -2.18 3.15
N THR A 123 24.71 -3.09 3.62
CA THR A 123 24.03 -4.08 2.76
C THR A 123 22.58 -3.70 2.46
N ALA A 124 22.11 -2.58 3.02
CA ALA A 124 20.82 -1.98 2.68
C ALA A 124 20.91 -1.25 1.34
N LEU A 125 19.82 -1.20 0.57
CA LEU A 125 19.74 -0.47 -0.68
C LEU A 125 19.38 1.00 -0.46
N SER A 126 19.88 1.89 -1.30
CA SER A 126 19.56 3.32 -1.25
C SER A 126 18.30 3.59 -2.08
N SER A 127 17.18 3.90 -1.43
CA SER A 127 15.94 4.18 -2.14
C SER A 127 16.09 5.29 -3.19
N SER A 128 16.80 6.37 -2.86
CA SER A 128 17.00 7.50 -3.77
C SER A 128 17.89 7.15 -4.96
N LYS A 129 18.92 6.30 -4.79
CA LYS A 129 19.78 5.91 -5.91
C LYS A 129 19.10 4.95 -6.87
N TYR A 130 18.25 4.06 -6.38
CA TYR A 130 17.40 3.24 -7.25
C TYR A 130 16.39 4.10 -8.00
N GLU A 131 15.72 5.04 -7.32
CA GLU A 131 14.81 6.00 -7.97
C GLU A 131 15.53 6.83 -9.04
N ASP A 132 16.69 7.41 -8.71
CA ASP A 132 17.52 8.19 -9.63
C ASP A 132 17.86 7.38 -10.90
N VAL A 133 18.37 6.15 -10.76
CA VAL A 133 18.73 5.31 -11.91
C VAL A 133 17.50 4.98 -12.74
N LEU A 134 16.42 4.50 -12.14
CA LEU A 134 15.21 4.09 -12.87
C LEU A 134 14.55 5.26 -13.62
N VAL A 135 14.52 6.46 -13.03
CA VAL A 135 14.06 7.69 -13.69
C VAL A 135 14.98 8.05 -14.87
N ARG A 136 16.29 7.96 -14.67
CA ARG A 136 17.30 8.30 -15.68
C ARG A 136 17.31 7.36 -16.88
N TYR A 137 16.86 6.13 -16.73
CA TYR A 137 16.67 5.21 -17.85
C TYR A 137 15.60 5.70 -18.84
N GLY A 138 14.63 6.51 -18.39
CA GLY A 138 13.59 7.07 -19.27
C GLY A 138 12.66 6.04 -19.91
N ALA A 139 12.72 4.78 -19.46
CA ALA A 139 11.93 3.68 -20.02
C ALA A 139 10.44 3.76 -19.64
N PHE A 140 10.10 4.53 -18.61
CA PHE A 140 8.75 4.66 -18.07
C PHE A 140 8.29 6.11 -18.02
N LYS A 141 7.04 6.36 -18.45
CA LYS A 141 6.37 7.65 -18.28
C LYS A 141 6.06 7.95 -16.80
N GLU A 142 5.89 6.90 -16.01
CA GLU A 142 5.47 6.96 -14.61
C GLU A 142 6.25 5.96 -13.75
N ILE A 143 6.71 6.37 -12.58
CA ILE A 143 7.32 5.47 -11.60
C ILE A 143 6.70 5.70 -10.23
N ILE A 144 6.22 4.63 -9.60
CA ILE A 144 5.53 4.65 -8.31
C ILE A 144 6.39 3.90 -7.29
N PHE A 145 7.04 4.63 -6.38
CA PHE A 145 7.83 4.11 -5.26
C PHE A 145 7.00 4.04 -3.98
N LEU A 146 6.86 2.84 -3.43
CA LEU A 146 6.05 2.54 -2.25
C LEU A 146 6.91 1.82 -1.22
N MET A 147 7.16 2.45 -0.08
CA MET A 147 8.10 1.95 0.93
C MET A 147 7.42 1.79 2.29
N ASP A 148 7.01 0.55 2.61
CA ASP A 148 6.52 0.16 3.93
C ASP A 148 7.67 -0.27 4.85
N CYS A 149 8.36 0.74 5.37
CA CYS A 149 9.48 0.52 6.29
C CYS A 149 9.69 1.72 7.22
N CYS A 150 10.41 1.48 8.32
CA CYS A 150 10.85 2.54 9.23
C CYS A 150 11.84 3.49 8.54
N ARG A 151 11.98 4.68 9.12
CA ARG A 151 12.99 5.68 8.71
C ARG A 151 13.72 6.25 9.90
N ASN A 152 13.79 5.48 10.99
CA ASN A 152 14.52 5.86 12.19
C ASN A 152 16.01 5.98 11.88
N THR A 153 16.63 7.04 12.40
CA THR A 153 18.03 7.34 12.07
C THR A 153 18.96 6.33 12.75
N LYS A 154 19.87 5.75 11.97
CA LYS A 154 21.08 5.10 12.50
C LYS A 154 22.29 5.86 11.99
N ILE A 155 23.22 6.15 12.90
CA ILE A 155 24.50 6.78 12.54
C ILE A 155 25.33 5.75 11.74
N ASN A 156 26.01 6.21 10.69
CA ASN A 156 26.92 5.43 9.83
C ASN A 156 26.28 4.30 9.00
N VAL A 157 25.20 4.59 8.29
CA VAL A 157 24.71 3.72 7.19
C VAL A 157 25.09 4.37 5.86
N GLN A 158 25.78 3.63 4.99
CA GLN A 158 26.06 4.02 3.61
C GLN A 158 25.35 2.99 2.71
N PRO A 159 24.08 3.24 2.33
CA PRO A 159 23.31 2.28 1.58
C PRO A 159 23.84 2.13 0.14
N LEU A 160 23.69 0.93 -0.42
CA LEU A 160 24.19 0.55 -1.73
C LEU A 160 23.39 1.24 -2.83
N GLN A 161 24.12 1.76 -3.82
CA GLN A 161 23.56 2.18 -5.10
C GLN A 161 23.38 0.96 -6.02
N PRO A 162 22.46 1.02 -7.01
CA PRO A 162 22.36 0.00 -8.05
C PRO A 162 23.72 -0.29 -8.71
N THR A 163 23.95 -1.55 -9.10
CA THR A 163 25.14 -1.95 -9.87
C THR A 163 24.99 -1.74 -11.38
N PHE A 164 23.80 -1.35 -11.83
CA PHE A 164 23.46 -1.06 -13.22
C PHE A 164 23.25 0.45 -13.44
N ASP A 165 23.56 0.91 -14.65
CA ASP A 165 23.31 2.28 -15.11
C ASP A 165 23.23 2.28 -16.65
N THR A 166 22.75 3.37 -17.25
CA THR A 166 22.67 3.52 -18.71
C THR A 166 23.45 4.72 -19.23
N SER A 167 23.86 4.65 -20.51
CA SER A 167 24.41 5.81 -21.22
C SER A 167 23.27 6.71 -21.71
N PHE A 168 23.31 7.97 -21.31
CA PHE A 168 22.25 8.94 -21.58
C PHE A 168 22.18 9.38 -23.05
N SER A 169 20.97 9.44 -23.61
CA SER A 169 20.66 10.39 -24.69
C SER A 169 19.91 11.57 -24.05
N GLY A 170 20.34 12.80 -24.33
CA GLY A 170 19.89 13.99 -23.59
C GLY A 170 18.42 14.36 -23.75
N ASP A 171 17.68 13.68 -24.62
CA ASP A 171 16.33 14.09 -25.06
C ASP A 171 15.19 13.59 -24.15
N THR A 172 15.44 12.64 -23.24
CA THR A 172 14.41 12.04 -22.35
C THR A 172 14.55 12.44 -20.87
N VAL A 173 15.54 13.27 -20.52
CA VAL A 173 15.81 13.66 -19.13
C VAL A 173 14.66 14.50 -18.57
N GLY A 174 14.03 14.02 -17.49
CA GLY A 174 13.04 14.78 -16.71
C GLY A 174 11.58 14.65 -17.15
N ALA A 175 11.26 13.75 -18.10
CA ALA A 175 9.88 13.53 -18.56
C ALA A 175 9.07 12.54 -17.68
N THR A 176 9.74 11.76 -16.82
CA THR A 176 9.09 10.74 -15.99
C THR A 176 8.39 11.36 -14.78
N ASN A 177 7.09 11.07 -14.64
CA ASN A 177 6.34 11.40 -13.43
C ASN A 177 6.68 10.40 -12.31
N VAL A 178 6.95 10.89 -11.10
CA VAL A 178 7.31 10.06 -9.96
C VAL A 178 6.31 10.28 -8.84
N PHE A 179 5.88 9.19 -8.19
CA PHE A 179 5.12 9.20 -6.96
C PHE A 179 5.88 8.39 -5.92
N THR A 180 6.37 9.02 -4.87
CA THR A 180 7.15 8.39 -3.82
C THR A 180 6.40 8.49 -2.50
N ALA A 181 6.00 7.35 -1.94
CA ALA A 181 5.33 7.25 -0.65
C ALA A 181 6.18 6.44 0.33
N TYR A 182 6.58 7.12 1.41
CA TYR A 182 7.16 6.51 2.59
C TYR A 182 6.06 6.27 3.63
N ALA A 183 6.05 5.09 4.22
CA ALA A 183 5.08 4.73 5.27
C ALA A 183 5.15 5.61 6.51
N THR A 184 6.27 6.31 6.73
CA THR A 184 6.48 7.17 7.88
C THR A 184 7.35 8.40 7.54
N LEU A 185 7.32 9.42 8.40
CA LEU A 185 8.18 10.60 8.31
C LEU A 185 9.65 10.22 8.50
N TYR A 186 10.57 11.08 8.05
CA TYR A 186 11.98 10.90 8.34
C TYR A 186 12.21 10.91 9.87
N GLN A 187 13.07 10.01 10.35
CA GLN A 187 13.34 9.73 11.77
C GLN A 187 12.18 9.09 12.56
N ASP A 188 11.14 8.58 11.89
CA ASP A 188 9.98 7.98 12.54
C ASP A 188 9.83 6.47 12.19
N GLN A 189 8.86 5.79 12.80
CA GLN A 189 8.66 4.34 12.69
C GLN A 189 7.44 3.97 11.83
N SER A 190 7.47 2.77 11.22
CA SER A 190 6.33 2.08 10.59
C SER A 190 6.04 0.79 11.36
N PHE A 191 4.77 0.37 11.40
CA PHE A 191 4.30 -0.72 12.26
C PHE A 191 3.47 -1.77 11.52
N GLU A 192 3.53 -2.99 12.04
CA GLU A 192 2.65 -4.11 11.65
C GLU A 192 1.52 -4.25 12.66
N VAL A 193 0.29 -4.47 12.19
CA VAL A 193 -0.90 -4.68 13.01
C VAL A 193 -1.58 -5.99 12.65
N ASP A 194 -2.32 -6.55 13.60
CA ASP A 194 -3.20 -7.69 13.38
C ASP A 194 -4.45 -7.25 12.62
N VAL A 195 -4.69 -7.87 11.46
CA VAL A 195 -5.85 -7.58 10.61
C VAL A 195 -6.72 -8.82 10.53
N ILE A 196 -8.01 -8.68 10.85
CA ILE A 196 -8.98 -9.76 10.65
C ILE A 196 -9.15 -9.95 9.14
N SER A 197 -8.75 -11.11 8.61
CA SER A 197 -8.87 -11.40 7.18
C SER A 197 -10.32 -11.80 6.86
N ASN A 198 -11.01 -11.02 6.03
CA ASN A 198 -12.32 -11.39 5.46
C ASN A 198 -12.17 -12.17 4.13
N ALA A 199 -10.95 -12.59 3.78
CA ALA A 199 -10.57 -12.91 2.40
C ALA A 199 -10.62 -14.40 2.02
N ASN A 200 -10.91 -15.29 2.99
CA ASN A 200 -11.18 -16.70 2.70
C ASN A 200 -12.66 -16.97 3.02
N PRO A 201 -13.38 -17.77 2.20
CA PRO A 201 -14.66 -18.33 2.62
C PRO A 201 -14.44 -18.96 4.00
N VAL A 202 -15.13 -18.44 5.00
CA VAL A 202 -15.11 -18.99 6.34
C VAL A 202 -15.65 -20.40 6.22
N ASP A 203 -14.80 -21.40 6.40
CA ASP A 203 -15.30 -22.73 6.70
C ASP A 203 -15.92 -22.63 8.09
N LEU A 204 -17.25 -22.53 8.12
CA LEU A 204 -18.03 -22.39 9.35
C LEU A 204 -17.86 -23.59 10.30
N THR A 205 -17.16 -24.64 9.87
CA THR A 205 -16.82 -25.81 10.69
C THR A 205 -15.42 -25.75 11.32
N ASP A 206 -14.55 -24.82 10.88
CA ASP A 206 -13.21 -24.65 11.42
C ASP A 206 -13.13 -23.42 12.33
N VAL A 207 -13.21 -23.67 13.64
CA VAL A 207 -13.18 -22.65 14.70
C VAL A 207 -11.85 -21.86 14.73
N ASP A 208 -10.77 -22.39 14.15
CA ASP A 208 -9.48 -21.70 14.02
C ASP A 208 -9.45 -20.73 12.82
N SER A 209 -10.30 -20.93 11.81
CA SER A 209 -10.36 -20.05 10.62
C SER A 209 -11.06 -18.71 10.89
N LEU A 210 -11.90 -18.65 11.94
CA LEU A 210 -12.56 -17.43 12.42
C LEU A 210 -11.61 -16.47 13.17
N THR A 211 -10.40 -16.89 13.52
CA THR A 211 -9.52 -16.17 14.47
C THR A 211 -8.10 -15.86 13.97
N ARG A 212 -7.71 -16.26 12.76
CA ARG A 212 -6.37 -15.92 12.23
C ARG A 212 -6.33 -14.47 11.77
N ALA A 213 -6.03 -13.58 12.71
CA ALA A 213 -5.58 -12.25 12.38
C ALA A 213 -4.25 -12.35 11.61
N GLU A 214 -4.24 -11.80 10.42
CA GLU A 214 -3.08 -11.75 9.55
C GLU A 214 -2.27 -10.49 9.88
N LYS A 215 -0.95 -10.63 10.06
CA LYS A 215 -0.06 -9.46 10.22
C LYS A 215 0.06 -8.71 8.90
N ARG A 216 -0.10 -7.38 8.95
CA ARG A 216 0.04 -6.45 7.82
C ARG A 216 0.66 -5.14 8.28
N GLY A 217 1.45 -4.50 7.44
CA GLY A 217 1.87 -3.12 7.61
C GLY A 217 0.67 -2.16 7.61
N VAL A 218 0.66 -1.20 8.54
CA VAL A 218 -0.39 -0.16 8.60
C VAL A 218 -0.47 0.59 7.26
N PHE A 219 0.69 0.92 6.68
CA PHE A 219 0.74 1.62 5.40
C PHE A 219 0.18 0.76 4.27
N THR A 220 0.64 -0.49 4.14
CA THR A 220 0.16 -1.36 3.05
C THR A 220 -1.33 -1.65 3.14
N LYS A 221 -1.86 -1.84 4.35
CA LYS A 221 -3.31 -2.00 4.54
C LYS A 221 -4.09 -0.80 3.98
N VAL A 222 -3.74 0.41 4.41
CA VAL A 222 -4.44 1.63 3.98
C VAL A 222 -4.21 1.91 2.50
N LEU A 223 -3.02 1.61 1.97
CA LEU A 223 -2.71 1.71 0.55
C LEU A 223 -3.63 0.83 -0.28
N LEU A 224 -3.83 -0.43 0.11
CA LEU A 224 -4.71 -1.35 -0.62
C LEU A 224 -6.17 -0.89 -0.52
N GLU A 225 -6.62 -0.40 0.64
CA GLU A 225 -7.95 0.21 0.79
C GLU A 225 -8.12 1.42 -0.15
N ALA A 226 -7.10 2.28 -0.24
CA ALA A 226 -7.07 3.43 -1.14
C ALA A 226 -7.22 3.01 -2.61
N LEU A 227 -6.39 2.05 -3.04
CA LEU A 227 -6.33 1.55 -4.42
C LEU A 227 -7.56 0.72 -4.82
N GLN A 228 -8.28 0.17 -3.84
CA GLN A 228 -9.55 -0.53 -4.04
C GLN A 228 -10.77 0.39 -4.06
N GLY A 229 -10.55 1.71 -4.02
CA GLY A 229 -11.58 2.72 -4.21
C GLY A 229 -11.69 3.72 -3.06
N GLY A 230 -11.01 3.50 -1.94
CA GLY A 230 -11.03 4.45 -0.82
C GLY A 230 -10.64 5.86 -1.26
N ALA A 231 -9.61 5.98 -2.10
CA ALA A 231 -9.14 7.25 -2.63
C ALA A 231 -9.88 7.71 -3.91
N ALA A 232 -10.79 6.91 -4.46
CA ALA A 232 -11.45 7.23 -5.72
C ALA A 232 -12.47 8.37 -5.57
N ASP A 233 -12.67 9.14 -6.62
CA ASP A 233 -13.83 10.02 -6.74
C ASP A 233 -15.09 9.27 -7.19
N GLU A 234 -16.18 10.00 -7.38
CA GLU A 234 -17.47 9.48 -7.84
C GLU A 234 -17.38 8.82 -9.24
N GLN A 235 -16.37 9.20 -10.02
CA GLN A 235 -16.07 8.64 -11.34
C GLN A 235 -15.05 7.51 -11.27
N GLY A 236 -14.65 7.05 -10.08
CA GLY A 236 -13.71 5.95 -9.89
C GLY A 236 -12.24 6.34 -10.16
N ILE A 237 -11.96 7.63 -10.36
CA ILE A 237 -10.61 8.13 -10.62
C ILE A 237 -9.86 8.30 -9.30
N ILE A 238 -8.66 7.74 -9.25
CA ILE A 238 -7.67 8.01 -8.20
C ILE A 238 -6.53 8.77 -8.87
N ASN A 239 -6.35 10.05 -8.56
CA ASN A 239 -5.17 10.82 -8.97
C ASN A 239 -4.11 10.85 -7.85
N ALA A 240 -2.95 11.43 -8.13
CA ALA A 240 -1.82 11.49 -7.19
C ALA A 240 -2.16 12.23 -5.88
N ASP A 241 -2.83 13.38 -5.98
CA ASP A 241 -3.26 14.17 -4.83
C ASP A 241 -4.24 13.38 -3.94
N ARG A 242 -5.24 12.72 -4.54
CA ARG A 242 -6.23 11.92 -3.82
C ARG A 242 -5.60 10.73 -3.11
N LEU A 243 -4.67 10.03 -3.76
CA LEU A 243 -3.96 8.92 -3.13
C LEU A 243 -3.12 9.42 -1.94
N ARG A 244 -2.36 10.53 -2.12
CA ARG A 244 -1.62 11.17 -1.03
C ARG A 244 -2.55 11.51 0.13
N ASP A 245 -3.63 12.23 -0.13
CA ASP A 245 -4.51 12.77 0.90
C ASP A 245 -5.20 11.65 1.66
N TYR A 246 -5.65 10.60 0.96
CA TYR A 246 -6.22 9.42 1.60
C TYR A 246 -5.21 8.72 2.53
N LEU A 247 -3.98 8.48 2.06
CA LEU A 247 -2.93 7.87 2.89
C LEU A 247 -2.63 8.73 4.13
N GLN A 248 -2.51 10.05 3.96
CA GLN A 248 -2.26 10.99 5.06
C GLN A 248 -3.40 11.04 6.08
N GLN A 249 -4.64 10.90 5.63
CA GLN A 249 -5.82 10.94 6.50
C GLN A 249 -6.06 9.62 7.23
N GLN A 250 -5.85 8.47 6.56
CA GLN A 250 -6.29 7.16 7.07
C GLN A 250 -5.20 6.39 7.83
N ILE A 251 -3.91 6.63 7.55
CA ILE A 251 -2.81 5.96 8.26
C ILE A 251 -2.75 6.36 9.75
N PRO A 252 -2.76 7.65 10.14
CA PRO A 252 -2.62 8.02 11.55
C PRO A 252 -3.75 7.47 12.45
N PRO A 253 -5.04 7.56 12.10
CA PRO A 253 -6.12 6.96 12.90
C PRO A 253 -5.99 5.45 13.05
N LEU A 254 -5.64 4.73 11.98
CA LEU A 254 -5.44 3.29 12.05
C LEU A 254 -4.28 2.93 12.97
N ALA A 255 -3.13 3.60 12.84
CA ALA A 255 -1.99 3.38 13.73
C ALA A 255 -2.36 3.66 15.20
N ASN A 256 -3.02 4.79 15.46
CA ASN A 256 -3.41 5.20 16.81
C ASN A 256 -4.37 4.20 17.47
N LYS A 257 -5.29 3.60 16.71
CA LYS A 257 -6.19 2.54 17.20
C LYS A 257 -5.43 1.33 17.76
N HIS A 258 -4.23 1.07 17.26
CA HIS A 258 -3.35 0.00 17.73
C HIS A 258 -2.25 0.49 18.69
N GLY A 259 -2.33 1.73 19.17
CA GLY A 259 -1.38 2.30 20.14
C GLY A 259 -0.08 2.83 19.52
N TYR A 260 -0.04 3.04 18.22
CA TYR A 260 1.15 3.52 17.50
C TYR A 260 0.93 4.91 16.92
N LYS A 261 2.01 5.68 16.78
CA LYS A 261 2.05 6.90 15.96
C LYS A 261 2.69 6.55 14.63
N GLN A 262 1.99 6.78 13.52
CA GLN A 262 2.55 6.64 12.19
C GLN A 262 1.97 7.74 11.30
N THR A 263 2.82 8.47 10.58
CA THR A 263 2.41 9.54 9.67
C THR A 263 3.19 9.40 8.38
N PRO A 264 2.54 9.14 7.23
CA PRO A 264 3.25 8.89 5.99
C PRO A 264 3.84 10.18 5.41
N GLN A 265 4.90 10.05 4.61
CA GLN A 265 5.44 11.14 3.80
C GLN A 265 5.26 10.77 2.33
N ILE A 266 4.57 11.61 1.56
CA ILE A 266 4.34 11.38 0.13
C ILE A 266 4.76 12.62 -0.66
N LYS A 267 5.43 12.39 -1.79
CA LYS A 267 5.86 13.42 -2.75
C LYS A 267 5.55 12.91 -4.15
N HIS A 268 5.15 13.81 -5.05
CA HIS A 268 4.97 13.44 -6.45
C HIS A 268 5.19 14.61 -7.41
N THR A 269 5.51 14.29 -8.68
CA THR A 269 5.68 15.26 -9.77
C THR A 269 4.52 15.29 -10.76
N PHE A 270 3.51 14.43 -10.56
CA PHE A 270 2.30 14.41 -11.38
C PHE A 270 1.59 15.76 -11.37
N GLY A 271 1.15 16.20 -12.55
CA GLY A 271 0.28 17.35 -12.71
C GLY A 271 -1.08 17.15 -12.03
N ALA A 272 -1.74 18.27 -11.72
CA ALA A 272 -3.05 18.26 -11.08
C ALA A 272 -4.07 17.46 -11.91
N ASN A 273 -4.88 16.65 -11.22
CA ASN A 273 -5.94 15.83 -11.81
C ASN A 273 -5.50 14.76 -12.83
N ILE A 274 -4.20 14.48 -13.01
CA ILE A 274 -3.76 13.36 -13.85
C ILE A 274 -4.18 12.05 -13.16
N PRO A 275 -5.03 11.20 -13.79
CA PRO A 275 -5.42 9.92 -13.21
C PRO A 275 -4.21 9.00 -13.03
N LEU A 276 -4.00 8.51 -11.80
CA LEU A 276 -3.08 7.41 -11.55
C LEU A 276 -3.77 6.07 -11.79
N PHE A 277 -5.00 5.94 -11.30
CA PHE A 277 -5.79 4.72 -11.43
C PHE A 277 -7.23 5.09 -11.80
N GLN A 278 -7.85 4.20 -12.55
CA GLN A 278 -9.27 4.28 -12.91
C GLN A 278 -9.89 2.96 -12.51
N LEU A 279 -10.81 3.01 -11.56
CA LEU A 279 -11.67 1.87 -11.25
C LEU A 279 -12.84 1.88 -12.24
N ASN A 280 -13.24 0.70 -12.68
CA ASN A 280 -14.51 0.54 -13.37
C ASN A 280 -15.63 0.79 -12.36
N VAL A 281 -16.18 2.01 -12.35
CA VAL A 281 -17.29 2.35 -11.47
C VAL A 281 -18.47 1.46 -11.84
N ILE A 282 -18.89 0.65 -10.88
CA ILE A 282 -20.20 0.01 -10.99
C ILE A 282 -21.22 1.13 -10.76
N THR A 283 -22.01 1.43 -11.79
CA THR A 283 -23.05 2.46 -11.77
C THR A 283 -24.31 2.00 -11.01
N GLY A 284 -24.19 1.03 -10.11
CA GLY A 284 -25.29 0.38 -9.41
C GLY A 284 -25.02 0.27 -7.92
N GLU A 285 -26.06 -0.03 -7.16
CA GLU A 285 -25.96 -0.17 -5.72
C GLU A 285 -25.10 -1.38 -5.33
N VAL A 286 -24.33 -1.22 -4.25
CA VAL A 286 -23.48 -2.25 -3.65
C VAL A 286 -24.16 -2.77 -2.40
N ASP A 287 -24.15 -4.09 -2.23
CA ASP A 287 -24.65 -4.74 -1.02
C ASP A 287 -23.75 -4.37 0.17
N CYS A 288 -24.36 -3.73 1.16
CA CYS A 288 -23.71 -3.27 2.38
C CYS A 288 -24.37 -3.91 3.60
N THR A 289 -23.54 -4.31 4.55
CA THR A 289 -23.96 -4.83 5.85
C THR A 289 -23.39 -3.95 6.95
N ILE A 290 -24.25 -3.44 7.82
CA ILE A 290 -23.86 -2.61 8.97
C ILE A 290 -24.17 -3.41 10.24
N GLN A 291 -23.13 -3.83 10.96
CA GLN A 291 -23.27 -4.43 12.28
C GLN A 291 -23.42 -3.33 13.34
N ILE A 292 -24.47 -3.43 14.16
CA ILE A 292 -24.78 -2.48 15.22
C ILE A 292 -24.33 -3.09 16.55
N ALA A 293 -23.54 -2.35 17.32
CA ALA A 293 -23.21 -2.76 18.67
C ALA A 293 -24.44 -2.74 19.57
N SER A 294 -24.55 -3.73 20.45
CA SER A 294 -25.63 -3.84 21.45
C SER A 294 -25.72 -2.63 22.41
N SER A 295 -24.70 -1.76 22.41
CA SER A 295 -24.65 -0.50 23.15
C SER A 295 -25.52 0.61 22.55
N ILE A 296 -25.90 0.50 21.26
CA ILE A 296 -26.73 1.47 20.54
C ILE A 296 -28.20 1.20 20.87
N LYS A 297 -28.91 2.22 21.36
CA LYS A 297 -30.28 2.07 21.87
C LYS A 297 -31.28 2.98 21.17
N ASN A 298 -30.83 4.09 20.60
CA ASN A 298 -31.71 5.03 19.91
C ASN A 298 -31.79 4.70 18.41
N GLU A 299 -32.77 5.29 17.73
CA GLU A 299 -32.88 5.20 16.26
C GLU A 299 -31.56 5.61 15.59
N ILE A 300 -31.23 4.92 14.49
CA ILE A 300 -30.03 5.18 13.70
C ILE A 300 -30.47 5.88 12.42
N GLU A 301 -29.87 7.02 12.15
CA GLU A 301 -30.10 7.83 10.95
C GLU A 301 -28.92 7.67 9.99
N LEU A 302 -29.17 7.18 8.77
CA LEU A 302 -28.19 7.08 7.69
C LEU A 302 -28.31 8.27 6.76
N PHE A 303 -27.19 8.93 6.49
CA PHE A 303 -27.08 10.09 5.62
C PHE A 303 -26.10 9.84 4.48
N SER A 304 -26.40 10.41 3.32
CA SER A 304 -25.48 10.62 2.21
C SER A 304 -25.21 12.12 2.02
N ASN A 305 -24.44 12.48 0.99
CA ASN A 305 -24.31 13.86 0.53
C ASN A 305 -25.63 14.52 0.08
N LYS A 306 -26.70 13.75 -0.15
CA LYS A 306 -28.05 14.23 -0.50
C LYS A 306 -28.94 14.48 0.72
N GLY A 307 -28.49 14.08 1.91
CA GLY A 307 -29.24 14.22 3.16
C GLY A 307 -29.60 12.87 3.77
N LEU A 308 -30.67 12.83 4.55
CA LEU A 308 -31.14 11.64 5.24
C LEU A 308 -31.67 10.61 4.22
N GLU A 309 -31.06 9.43 4.20
CA GLU A 309 -31.42 8.32 3.32
C GLU A 309 -32.42 7.37 4.00
N LYS A 310 -32.16 7.00 5.26
CA LYS A 310 -32.97 5.99 5.96
C LYS A 310 -32.85 6.09 7.48
N ILE A 311 -33.87 5.62 8.19
CA ILE A 311 -33.88 5.45 9.65
C ILE A 311 -34.06 3.97 9.97
N PHE A 312 -33.33 3.48 10.98
CA PHE A 312 -33.40 2.11 11.48
C PHE A 312 -33.62 2.10 12.98
N ASN A 313 -34.38 1.11 13.46
CA ASN A 313 -34.47 0.84 14.88
C ASN A 313 -33.46 -0.27 15.25
N PRO A 314 -32.47 -0.02 16.12
CA PRO A 314 -31.47 -1.03 16.48
C PRO A 314 -32.08 -2.25 17.21
N MET A 315 -33.30 -2.14 17.72
CA MET A 315 -34.00 -3.25 18.37
C MET A 315 -34.54 -4.30 17.37
N ASP A 316 -34.66 -3.95 16.09
CA ASP A 316 -35.21 -4.86 15.08
C ASP A 316 -34.19 -5.90 14.61
N SER A 317 -32.90 -5.53 14.60
CA SER A 317 -31.80 -6.41 14.20
C SER A 317 -30.46 -5.80 14.62
N GLU A 318 -29.51 -6.64 15.05
CA GLU A 318 -28.10 -6.24 15.26
C GLU A 318 -27.33 -6.06 13.94
N THR A 319 -27.97 -6.34 12.80
CA THR A 319 -27.37 -6.23 11.48
C THR A 319 -28.35 -5.63 10.47
N ILE A 320 -27.93 -4.55 9.81
CA ILE A 320 -28.67 -3.92 8.71
C ILE A 320 -28.06 -4.38 7.39
N ALA A 321 -28.84 -5.04 6.55
CA ALA A 321 -28.53 -5.23 5.13
C ALA A 321 -29.16 -4.09 4.31
N ILE A 322 -28.35 -3.39 3.51
CA ILE A 322 -28.80 -2.28 2.68
C ILE A 322 -27.99 -2.19 1.39
N LYS A 323 -28.64 -1.80 0.30
CA LYS A 323 -27.99 -1.47 -0.96
C LYS A 323 -27.73 0.02 -1.03
N LEU A 324 -26.48 0.41 -1.28
CA LEU A 324 -26.06 1.81 -1.34
C LEU A 324 -25.29 2.09 -2.62
N LEU A 325 -25.51 3.25 -3.21
CA LEU A 325 -24.63 3.73 -4.29
C LEU A 325 -23.22 3.98 -3.73
N PRO A 326 -22.17 3.86 -4.54
CA PRO A 326 -20.85 4.31 -4.13
C PRO A 326 -20.84 5.79 -3.74
N GLY A 327 -20.19 6.11 -2.63
CA GLY A 327 -20.19 7.47 -2.08
C GLY A 327 -19.83 7.53 -0.60
N ASP A 328 -19.75 8.75 -0.08
CA ASP A 328 -19.51 8.99 1.34
C ASP A 328 -20.85 9.03 2.10
N TYR A 329 -20.88 8.33 3.23
CA TYR A 329 -22.04 8.18 4.09
C TYR A 329 -21.66 8.44 5.55
N PHE A 330 -22.67 8.76 6.35
CA PHE A 330 -22.53 8.65 7.79
C PHE A 330 -23.79 8.11 8.43
N ILE A 331 -23.62 7.31 9.48
CA ILE A 331 -24.71 6.94 10.38
C ILE A 331 -24.51 7.64 11.71
N LYS A 332 -25.63 8.06 12.29
CA LYS A 332 -25.68 8.72 13.59
C LYS A 332 -26.72 8.05 14.47
N GLU A 333 -26.39 7.84 15.74
CA GLU A 333 -27.40 7.50 16.74
C GLU A 333 -28.14 8.77 17.15
N LYS A 334 -29.47 8.75 17.03
CA LYS A 334 -30.32 9.90 17.30
C LYS A 334 -30.13 10.38 18.73
N ASP A 335 -30.10 11.70 18.89
CA ASP A 335 -29.89 12.41 20.16
C ASP A 335 -28.55 12.12 20.86
N THR A 336 -27.57 11.53 20.17
CA THR A 336 -26.21 11.36 20.68
C THR A 336 -25.17 11.96 19.75
N SER A 337 -23.91 12.02 20.24
CA SER A 337 -22.75 12.40 19.43
C SER A 337 -22.11 11.21 18.72
N LYS A 338 -22.65 9.99 18.84
CA LYS A 338 -22.09 8.80 18.19
C LYS A 338 -22.38 8.86 16.69
N VAL A 339 -21.30 8.89 15.91
CA VAL A 339 -21.32 8.93 14.45
C VAL A 339 -20.28 7.97 13.90
N LEU A 340 -20.63 7.24 12.84
CA LEU A 340 -19.68 6.54 11.99
C LEU A 340 -19.75 7.16 10.60
N LEU A 341 -18.63 7.73 10.18
CA LEU A 341 -18.37 8.08 8.79
C LEU A 341 -17.85 6.84 8.07
N PHE A 342 -18.38 6.52 6.90
CA PHE A 342 -17.89 5.43 6.08
C PHE A 342 -18.08 5.73 4.59
N LYS A 343 -17.33 5.02 3.75
CA LYS A 343 -17.41 5.17 2.30
C LYS A 343 -17.80 3.86 1.67
N VAL A 344 -18.81 3.89 0.80
CA VAL A 344 -19.19 2.76 -0.04
C VAL A 344 -18.36 2.83 -1.32
N LEU A 345 -17.51 1.82 -1.52
CA LEU A 345 -16.60 1.73 -2.65
C LEU A 345 -17.30 1.20 -3.91
N ALA A 346 -16.94 1.73 -5.08
CA ALA A 346 -17.45 1.27 -6.38
C ALA A 346 -16.76 -0.01 -6.90
N ASN A 347 -16.41 -0.94 -6.02
CA ASN A 347 -15.58 -2.10 -6.36
C ASN A 347 -16.38 -3.41 -6.60
N GLY A 348 -17.70 -3.38 -6.40
CA GLY A 348 -18.60 -4.52 -6.63
C GLY A 348 -18.48 -5.67 -5.65
N LYS A 349 -17.80 -5.46 -4.53
CA LYS A 349 -17.75 -6.42 -3.43
C LYS A 349 -18.71 -5.97 -2.34
N ASP A 350 -19.28 -6.94 -1.64
CA ASP A 350 -20.09 -6.67 -0.45
C ASP A 350 -19.24 -5.93 0.60
N GLN A 351 -19.82 -4.89 1.20
CA GLN A 351 -19.12 -4.03 2.14
C GLN A 351 -19.69 -4.15 3.54
N ASN A 352 -18.80 -4.33 4.51
CA ASN A 352 -19.17 -4.57 5.90
C ASN A 352 -18.67 -3.42 6.79
N PHE A 353 -19.58 -2.79 7.52
CA PHE A 353 -19.32 -1.68 8.42
C PHE A 353 -19.74 -2.05 9.86
N LYS A 354 -19.10 -1.43 10.86
CA LYS A 354 -19.45 -1.64 12.28
C LYS A 354 -19.72 -0.31 12.97
N PHE A 355 -20.91 -0.17 13.53
CA PHE A 355 -21.31 0.97 14.34
C PHE A 355 -21.20 0.61 15.82
N LEU A 356 -20.20 1.17 16.51
CA LEU A 356 -19.82 0.76 17.87
C LEU A 356 -20.31 1.72 18.96
#